data_AF-A0A2C5Z0P6-F1
#
_entry.id   AF-A0A2C5Z0P6-F1
#
_cell.length_a   1.000
_cell.length_b   1.000
_cell.length_c   1.000
_cell.angle_alpha   90.00
_cell.angle_beta   90.00
_cell.angle_gamma   90.00
#
_symmetry.space_group_name_H-M   'P 1'
#
loop_
_entity.id
_entity.type
_entity.pdbx_description
1 polymer ?
#
loop_
_entity_poly.entity_id
_entity_poly.type
_entity_poly.pdbx_seq_one_letter_code
_entity_poly.pdbx_strand_id
1 'polypeptide(L)'
;MLRCVRRRGLVNWADKVHVRTRPLHDRTAAEIRDLIREGGVTVEQYARDLIARFDERDGEIHAWAHFDREGILLEAKRLDGLPTKERGPLHGVAVGIKDIFLTKGE
;
A
#
# COMPACT_ATOMS: atom_id res chain seq x y z
N MET A 1 4.79 54.04 -6.32
CA MET A 1 3.61 54.23 -5.44
C MET A 1 2.55 53.28 -6.00
N LEU A 2 2.18 52.13 -5.44
CA LEU A 2 1.91 51.70 -4.06
C LEU A 2 2.53 50.32 -3.79
N ARG A 3 3.08 50.12 -2.58
CA ARG A 3 3.43 48.81 -2.01
C ARG A 3 2.19 48.25 -1.30
N CYS A 4 1.75 47.06 -1.66
CA CYS A 4 0.76 46.31 -0.89
C CYS A 4 1.51 45.42 0.11
N VAL A 5 1.45 45.79 1.39
CA VAL A 5 1.95 45.00 2.52
C VAL A 5 0.81 44.07 2.96
N ARG A 6 0.91 42.75 2.70
CA ARG A 6 0.07 41.76 3.39
C ARG A 6 0.82 41.20 4.59
N ARG A 7 0.16 41.37 5.74
CA ARG A 7 0.62 41.07 7.10
C ARG A 7 0.96 39.58 7.26
N ARG A 8 2.01 39.33 8.03
CA ARG A 8 2.35 38.02 8.61
C ARG A 8 1.22 37.61 9.55
N GLY A 9 0.27 36.84 9.04
CA GLY A 9 -0.50 35.90 9.83
C GLY A 9 0.15 34.54 9.62
N LEU A 10 0.96 34.11 10.59
CA LEU A 10 1.50 32.75 10.64
C LEU A 10 0.35 31.80 10.96
N VAL A 11 -0.39 31.40 9.94
CA VAL A 11 -1.14 30.15 9.98
C VAL A 11 -0.36 29.21 9.06
N ASN A 12 0.58 28.48 9.66
CA ASN A 12 1.22 27.39 8.97
C ASN A 12 0.17 26.28 8.81
N TRP A 13 -0.39 26.17 7.61
CA TRP A 13 -1.33 25.08 7.26
C TRP A 13 -0.65 23.71 7.33
N ALA A 14 0.69 23.65 7.33
CA ALA A 14 1.43 22.41 7.51
C ALA A 14 1.32 21.84 8.94
N ASP A 15 0.93 22.64 9.93
CA ASP A 15 0.94 22.24 11.35
C ASP A 15 -0.44 21.81 11.88
N LYS A 16 -1.47 21.74 11.04
CA LYS A 16 -2.86 21.39 11.45
C LYS A 16 -3.50 20.21 10.69
N VAL A 17 -2.70 19.26 10.27
CA VAL A 17 -3.17 17.88 10.13
C VAL A 17 -2.29 17.06 11.03
N HIS A 18 -2.86 16.47 12.08
CA HIS A 18 -2.28 15.25 12.60
C HIS A 18 -2.38 14.25 11.45
N VAL A 19 -1.38 14.24 10.54
CA VAL A 19 -1.24 13.18 9.55
C VAL A 19 -0.84 11.98 10.39
N ARG A 20 -1.84 11.34 11.01
CA ARG A 20 -1.73 9.93 11.32
C ARG A 20 -1.30 9.31 10.01
N THR A 21 -0.10 8.76 9.96
CA THR A 21 0.35 7.92 8.86
C THR A 21 -0.75 6.86 8.67
N ARG A 22 -1.58 6.98 7.62
CA ARG A 22 -2.62 5.98 7.37
C ARG A 22 -1.93 4.63 7.14
N PRO A 23 -2.47 3.53 7.70
CA PRO A 23 -1.98 2.18 7.44
C PRO A 23 -1.85 1.91 5.93
N LEU A 24 -1.01 0.96 5.55
CA LEU A 24 -0.74 0.67 4.14
C LEU A 24 -1.96 0.04 3.45
N HIS A 25 -2.74 -0.78 4.16
CA HIS A 25 -3.98 -1.39 3.68
C HIS A 25 -5.10 -0.36 3.39
N ASP A 26 -4.97 0.86 3.91
CA ASP A 26 -5.92 1.97 3.74
C ASP A 26 -5.45 2.98 2.67
N ARG A 27 -4.43 2.62 1.89
CA ARG A 27 -3.92 3.41 0.76
C ARG A 27 -4.51 2.93 -0.56
N THR A 28 -4.60 3.84 -1.52
CA THR A 28 -4.92 3.49 -2.90
C THR A 28 -3.77 2.71 -3.55
N ALA A 29 -4.10 1.93 -4.58
CA ALA A 29 -3.10 1.21 -5.38
C ALA A 29 -2.04 2.15 -5.98
N ALA A 30 -2.43 3.38 -6.36
CA ALA A 30 -1.50 4.37 -6.89
C ALA A 30 -0.51 4.86 -5.81
N GLU A 31 -0.99 5.18 -4.61
CA GLU A 31 -0.14 5.57 -3.47
C GLU A 31 0.85 4.46 -3.11
N ILE A 32 0.40 3.20 -3.03
CA ILE A 32 1.29 2.05 -2.73
C ILE A 32 2.32 1.85 -3.83
N ARG A 33 1.92 1.89 -5.10
CA ARG A 33 2.84 1.78 -6.23
C ARG A 33 3.93 2.85 -6.15
N ASP A 34 3.56 4.08 -5.85
CA ASP A 34 4.50 5.20 -5.79
C ASP A 34 5.44 5.06 -4.59
N LEU A 35 4.93 4.69 -3.40
CA LEU A 35 5.74 4.39 -2.21
C LEU A 35 6.77 3.27 -2.44
N ILE A 36 6.37 2.20 -3.14
CA ILE A 36 7.26 1.07 -3.46
C ILE A 36 8.31 1.48 -4.50
N ARG A 37 7.91 2.27 -5.52
CA ARG A 37 8.84 2.78 -6.55
C ARG A 37 9.88 3.74 -5.98
N GLU A 38 9.49 4.56 -5.02
CA GLU A 38 10.36 5.51 -4.32
C GLU A 38 11.23 4.83 -3.24
N GLY A 39 10.96 3.56 -2.92
CA GLY A 39 11.68 2.81 -1.88
C GLY A 39 11.30 3.21 -0.45
N GLY A 40 10.18 3.93 -0.27
CA GLY A 40 9.66 4.31 1.05
C GLY A 40 8.99 3.16 1.79
N VAL A 41 8.53 2.13 1.07
CA VAL A 41 7.89 0.92 1.60
C VAL A 41 8.35 -0.29 0.79
N THR A 42 8.63 -1.41 1.44
CA THR A 42 8.89 -2.68 0.75
C THR A 42 7.57 -3.44 0.48
N VAL A 43 7.56 -4.29 -0.53
CA VAL A 43 6.41 -5.15 -0.83
C VAL A 43 6.11 -6.06 0.37
N GLU A 44 7.14 -6.56 1.07
CA GLU A 44 6.96 -7.36 2.30
C GLU A 44 6.27 -6.57 3.43
N GLN A 45 6.63 -5.30 3.65
CA GLN A 45 5.97 -4.45 4.65
C GLN A 45 4.49 -4.24 4.31
N TYR A 46 4.19 -3.97 3.04
CA TYR A 46 2.81 -3.83 2.57
C TYR A 46 2.01 -5.12 2.73
N ALA A 47 2.57 -6.27 2.34
CA ALA A 47 1.94 -7.58 2.48
C ALA A 47 1.61 -7.91 3.95
N ARG A 48 2.53 -7.62 4.87
CA ARG A 48 2.29 -7.82 6.32
C ARG A 48 1.14 -6.98 6.84
N ASP A 49 1.01 -5.74 6.39
CA ASP A 49 -0.07 -4.84 6.79
C ASP A 49 -1.44 -5.31 6.24
N LEU A 50 -1.49 -5.81 5.00
CA LEU A 50 -2.69 -6.43 4.43
C LEU A 50 -3.11 -7.70 5.17
N ILE A 51 -2.13 -8.54 5.51
CA ILE A 51 -2.36 -9.79 6.27
C ILE A 51 -2.90 -9.48 7.66
N ALA A 52 -2.35 -8.48 8.35
CA ALA A 52 -2.87 -8.05 9.65
C ALA A 52 -4.34 -7.59 9.53
N ARG A 53 -4.66 -6.84 8.47
CA ARG A 53 -6.04 -6.42 8.20
C ARG A 53 -6.98 -7.59 7.89
N PHE A 54 -6.49 -8.61 7.18
CA PHE A 54 -7.22 -9.85 6.94
C PHE A 54 -7.55 -10.55 8.26
N ASP A 55 -6.58 -10.72 9.15
CA ASP A 55 -6.76 -11.38 10.45
C ASP A 55 -7.83 -10.72 11.32
N GLU A 56 -7.90 -9.40 11.28
CA GLU A 56 -8.89 -8.63 12.04
C GLU A 56 -10.32 -8.77 11.51
N ARG A 57 -10.51 -9.13 10.23
CA ARG A 57 -11.79 -8.97 9.53
C ARG A 57 -12.39 -10.25 9.00
N ASP A 58 -11.56 -11.18 8.52
CA ASP A 58 -12.06 -12.31 7.72
C ASP A 58 -12.96 -13.26 8.52
N GLY A 59 -12.76 -13.36 9.84
CA GLY A 59 -13.65 -14.12 10.73
C GLY A 59 -15.09 -13.63 10.78
N GLU A 60 -15.36 -12.36 10.41
CA GLU A 60 -16.71 -11.79 10.38
C GLU A 60 -17.33 -11.80 8.98
N ILE A 61 -16.53 -11.52 7.95
CA ILE A 61 -17.03 -11.27 6.59
C ILE A 61 -16.83 -12.45 5.64
N HIS A 62 -15.93 -13.38 5.97
CA HIS A 62 -15.58 -14.57 5.17
C HIS A 62 -15.40 -14.23 3.68
N ALA A 63 -14.56 -13.22 3.41
CA ALA A 63 -14.46 -12.63 2.07
C ALA A 63 -13.59 -13.47 1.12
N TRP A 64 -12.72 -14.33 1.65
CA TRP A 64 -11.76 -15.12 0.87
C TRP A 64 -12.09 -16.60 0.91
N ALA A 65 -12.31 -17.21 -0.27
CA ALA A 65 -12.44 -18.66 -0.40
C ALA A 65 -11.09 -19.39 -0.23
N HIS A 66 -9.99 -18.68 -0.54
CA HIS A 66 -8.63 -19.16 -0.41
C HIS A 66 -7.72 -17.98 -0.05
N PHE A 67 -6.87 -18.16 0.96
CA PHE A 67 -5.92 -17.15 1.42
C PHE A 67 -4.60 -17.81 1.87
N ASP A 68 -3.61 -17.80 0.98
CA ASP A 68 -2.28 -18.35 1.26
C ASP A 68 -1.33 -17.29 1.84
N ARG A 69 -1.26 -17.25 3.16
CA ARG A 69 -0.39 -16.31 3.89
C ARG A 69 1.09 -16.47 3.56
N GLU A 70 1.56 -17.72 3.48
CA GLU A 70 2.97 -18.01 3.29
C GLU A 70 3.40 -17.67 1.87
N GLY A 71 2.59 -18.05 0.87
CA GLY A 71 2.80 -17.68 -0.52
C GLY A 71 2.81 -16.18 -0.75
N ILE A 72 1.91 -15.41 -0.11
CA ILE A 72 1.90 -13.95 -0.18
C ILE A 72 3.23 -13.37 0.32
N LEU A 73 3.73 -13.83 1.47
CA LEU A 73 4.98 -13.32 2.05
C LEU A 73 6.21 -13.76 1.24
N LEU A 74 6.21 -14.98 0.69
CA LEU A 74 7.27 -15.48 -0.17
C LEU A 74 7.37 -14.65 -1.46
N GLU A 75 6.23 -14.40 -2.10
CA GLU A 75 6.17 -13.60 -3.32
C GLU A 75 6.55 -12.14 -3.06
N ALA A 76 6.12 -11.56 -1.94
CA ALA A 76 6.51 -10.20 -1.56
C ALA A 76 8.04 -10.05 -1.44
N LYS A 77 8.70 -11.00 -0.76
CA LYS A 77 10.17 -11.04 -0.66
C LYS A 77 10.85 -11.20 -2.02
N ARG A 78 10.28 -12.06 -2.89
CA ARG A 78 10.79 -12.25 -4.26
C ARG A 78 10.71 -10.96 -5.06
N LEU A 79 9.59 -10.23 -4.96
CA LEU A 79 9.38 -8.95 -5.63
C LEU A 79 10.36 -7.87 -5.12
N ASP A 80 10.59 -7.78 -3.82
CA ASP A 80 11.55 -6.85 -3.24
C ASP A 80 12.98 -7.07 -3.78
N GLY A 81 13.34 -8.32 -4.08
CA GLY A 81 14.63 -8.68 -4.67
C GLY A 81 14.78 -8.41 -6.18
N LEU A 82 13.72 -8.05 -6.90
CA LEU A 82 13.80 -7.81 -8.35
C LEU A 82 14.53 -6.50 -8.67
N PRO A 83 15.45 -6.48 -9.66
CA PRO A 83 16.06 -5.25 -10.17
C PRO A 83 14.99 -4.27 -10.69
N THR A 84 15.18 -2.96 -10.47
CA THR A 84 14.21 -1.93 -10.88
C THR A 84 13.84 -2.00 -12.38
N LYS A 85 14.81 -2.37 -13.23
CA LYS A 85 14.61 -2.55 -14.68
C LYS A 85 13.62 -3.68 -15.06
N GLU A 86 13.38 -4.62 -14.15
CA GLU A 86 12.47 -5.76 -14.34
C GLU A 86 11.10 -5.53 -13.68
N ARG A 87 10.89 -4.38 -13.04
CA ARG A 87 9.65 -4.05 -12.34
C ARG A 87 8.61 -3.46 -13.30
N GLY A 88 7.49 -4.15 -13.44
CA GLY A 88 6.34 -3.69 -14.24
C GLY A 88 5.54 -2.52 -13.62
N PRO A 89 4.51 -2.02 -14.33
CA PRO A 89 3.69 -0.89 -13.86
C PRO A 89 2.92 -1.17 -12.56
N LEU A 90 2.60 -2.44 -12.28
CA LEU A 90 1.88 -2.89 -11.06
C LEU A 90 2.80 -3.59 -10.05
N HIS A 91 4.11 -3.43 -10.17
CA HIS A 91 5.05 -4.09 -9.26
C HIS A 91 4.71 -3.78 -7.79
N GLY A 92 4.49 -4.83 -6.99
CA GLY A 92 4.18 -4.73 -5.56
C GLY A 92 2.73 -4.36 -5.22
N VAL A 93 1.87 -4.10 -6.21
CA VAL A 93 0.44 -3.82 -5.97
C VAL A 93 -0.31 -5.14 -5.76
N ALA A 94 -0.98 -5.26 -4.61
CA ALA A 94 -1.79 -6.43 -4.29
C ALA A 94 -3.10 -6.46 -5.09
N VAL A 95 -3.54 -7.66 -5.48
CA VAL A 95 -4.79 -7.90 -6.18
C VAL A 95 -5.53 -9.08 -5.57
N GLY A 96 -6.86 -8.97 -5.45
CA GLY A 96 -7.74 -10.09 -5.13
C GLY A 96 -8.35 -10.65 -6.40
N ILE A 97 -8.28 -11.97 -6.59
CA ILE A 97 -8.85 -12.64 -7.76
C ILE A 97 -10.12 -13.36 -7.33
N LYS A 98 -11.20 -13.17 -8.09
CA LYS A 98 -12.47 -13.84 -7.83
C LYS A 98 -12.36 -15.33 -8.19
N ASP A 99 -12.94 -16.19 -7.36
CA ASP A 99 -12.95 -17.66 -7.44
C ASP A 99 -13.49 -18.26 -8.75
N ILE A 100 -14.27 -17.49 -9.53
CA ILE A 100 -14.73 -17.89 -10.87
C ILE A 100 -13.59 -17.94 -11.91
N PHE A 101 -12.41 -17.43 -11.57
CA PHE A 101 -11.23 -17.46 -12.43
C PHE A 101 -10.26 -18.54 -11.97
N LEU A 102 -9.64 -19.22 -12.95
CA LEU A 102 -8.59 -20.16 -12.67
C LEU A 102 -7.31 -19.42 -12.27
N THR A 103 -6.88 -19.59 -11.03
CA THR A 103 -5.52 -19.23 -10.59
C THR A 103 -4.66 -20.49 -10.53
N LYS A 104 -3.35 -20.34 -10.74
CA LYS A 104 -2.43 -21.46 -10.51
C LYS A 104 -2.42 -21.79 -9.01
N GLY A 105 -2.90 -22.96 -8.64
CA GLY A 105 -2.77 -23.53 -7.29
C GLY A 105 -1.51 -24.39 -7.17
N GLU A 106 -1.34 -25.04 -6.01
CA GLU A 106 -0.45 -26.21 -5.88
C GLU A 106 -0.92 -27.37 -6.77
#